data_AF-A0A699JZN6-F1
#
_entry.id   AF-A0A699JZN6-F1
#
_cell.length_a   1.000
_cell.length_b   1.000
_cell.length_c   1.000
_cell.angle_alpha   90.00
_cell.angle_beta   90.00
_cell.angle_gamma   90.00
#
_symmetry.space_group_name_H-M   'P 1'
#
loop_
_entity.id
_entity.type
_entity.pdbx_description
1 polymer ?
#
loop_
_entity_poly.entity_id
_entity_poly.type
_entity_poly.pdbx_seq_one_letter_code
_entity_poly.pdbx_strand_id
1 'polypeptide(L)' 'MSDSKDSTVTYTAVSSPYEGRSGNVSPGVDGPPVMPEDPYAYVVAVFQPPPVTFHIF' A
#
# COMPACT_ATOMS: atom_id res chain seq x y z
N MET A 1 10.03 49.23 13.54
CA MET A 1 10.68 47.91 13.62
C MET A 1 9.66 46.98 14.21
N SER A 2 9.09 46.09 13.39
CA SER A 2 8.02 45.18 13.81
C SER A 2 8.65 43.84 14.13
N ASP A 3 8.67 43.51 15.41
CA ASP A 3 9.13 42.23 15.93
C ASP A 3 8.19 41.13 15.39
N SER A 4 8.67 40.38 14.40
CA SER A 4 7.90 39.30 13.80
C SER A 4 7.89 38.14 14.77
N LYS A 5 6.80 38.02 15.53
CA LYS A 5 6.47 36.86 16.33
C LYS A 5 6.62 35.60 15.48
N ASP A 6 7.70 34.86 15.73
CA ASP A 6 8.02 33.61 15.08
C ASP A 6 6.80 32.68 15.14
N SER A 7 6.22 32.45 13.97
CA SER A 7 5.13 31.50 13.78
C SER A 7 5.75 30.11 13.80
N THR A 8 5.98 29.59 14.99
CA THR A 8 6.41 28.22 15.19
C THR A 8 5.29 27.29 14.75
N VAL A 9 5.44 26.71 13.56
CA VAL A 9 4.53 25.69 13.05
C VAL A 9 4.87 24.37 13.71
N THR A 10 4.04 23.95 14.66
CA THR A 10 4.14 22.64 15.31
C THR A 10 3.49 21.58 14.42
N TYR A 11 4.30 20.71 13.82
CA TYR A 11 3.82 19.54 13.10
C TYR A 11 3.40 18.45 14.09
N THR A 12 2.12 18.13 14.13
CA THR A 12 1.58 17.04 14.92
C THR A 12 1.68 15.75 14.11
N ALA A 13 2.37 14.75 14.66
CA ALA A 13 2.44 13.41 14.08
C ALA A 13 1.13 12.68 14.39
N VAL A 14 0.22 12.66 13.42
CA VAL A 14 -1.00 11.86 13.49
C VAL A 14 -0.62 10.40 13.27
N SER A 15 -0.68 9.58 14.31
CA SER A 15 -0.57 8.13 14.17
C SER A 15 -1.92 7.57 13.70
N SER A 16 -1.91 6.82 12.59
CA SER A 16 -3.09 6.12 12.08
C SER A 16 -3.44 4.92 12.96
N PRO A 17 -4.73 4.65 13.27
CA PRO A 17 -5.14 3.45 13.96
C PRO A 17 -5.24 2.32 12.93
N TYR A 18 -4.11 1.75 12.51
CA TYR A 18 -4.12 0.53 11.70
C TYR A 18 -3.33 -0.56 12.39
N GLU A 19 -3.82 -1.00 13.55
CA GLU A 19 -3.56 -2.35 14.06
C GLU A 19 -4.40 -3.36 13.26
N GLY A 20 -4.05 -3.51 11.98
CA GLY A 20 -4.70 -4.42 11.05
C GLY A 20 -3.81 -5.61 10.76
N ARG A 21 -3.72 -6.55 11.70
CA ARG A 21 -3.36 -7.98 11.52
C ARG A 21 -2.30 -8.23 10.43
N SER A 22 -1.02 -8.22 10.80
CA SER A 22 0.12 -8.75 10.01
C SER A 22 0.12 -10.28 9.91
N GLY A 23 -1.06 -10.87 9.70
CA GLY A 23 -1.26 -12.31 9.59
C GLY A 23 -0.92 -12.80 8.18
N ASN A 24 0.35 -13.15 7.99
CA ASN A 24 0.88 -14.06 6.97
C ASN A 24 0.33 -13.89 5.54
N VAL A 25 0.84 -12.90 4.82
CA VAL A 25 1.00 -13.03 3.38
C VAL A 25 2.43 -12.63 3.08
N SER A 26 3.36 -13.58 3.19
CA SER A 26 4.56 -13.50 2.37
C SER A 26 4.12 -13.96 0.99
N PRO A 27 3.96 -13.05 0.01
CA PRO A 27 3.75 -13.48 -1.36
C PRO A 27 5.12 -13.98 -1.81
N GLY A 28 5.41 -15.24 -1.54
CA GLY A 28 6.49 -15.93 -2.22
C GLY A 28 6.09 -16.08 -3.68
N VAL A 29 6.22 -15.01 -4.47
CA VAL A 29 6.00 -15.01 -5.92
C VAL A 29 7.01 -14.03 -6.54
N ASP A 30 8.07 -14.63 -7.10
CA ASP A 30 8.89 -14.15 -8.22
C ASP A 30 9.45 -12.71 -8.16
N GLY A 31 10.52 -12.53 -7.38
CA GLY A 31 11.41 -11.36 -7.49
C GLY A 31 10.75 -10.00 -7.22
N PRO A 32 11.51 -8.90 -7.28
CA PRO A 32 10.90 -7.58 -7.30
C PRO A 32 9.98 -7.49 -8.53
N PRO A 33 8.74 -6.97 -8.39
CA PRO A 33 7.80 -6.90 -9.49
C PRO A 33 8.45 -6.13 -10.64
N VAL A 34 8.55 -6.77 -11.82
CA VAL A 34 8.90 -6.09 -13.06
C VAL A 34 7.90 -4.94 -13.20
N MET A 35 8.41 -3.71 -13.28
CA MET A 35 7.57 -2.53 -13.34
C MET A 35 6.65 -2.65 -14.56
N PRO A 36 5.33 -2.77 -14.37
CA PRO A 36 4.42 -2.88 -15.50
C PRO A 36 4.43 -1.57 -16.28
N GLU A 37 4.28 -1.66 -17.60
CA GLU A 37 4.19 -0.49 -18.49
C GLU A 37 2.97 0.40 -18.13
N ASP A 38 1.95 -0.20 -17.52
CA ASP A 38 0.82 0.50 -16.92
C ASP A 38 0.98 0.57 -15.39
N PRO A 39 1.15 1.77 -14.81
CA PRO A 39 1.25 1.98 -13.36
C PRO A 39 0.08 1.40 -12.54
N TYR A 40 -1.10 1.22 -13.15
CA TYR A 40 -2.29 0.68 -12.48
C TYR A 40 -2.46 -0.84 -12.66
N ALA A 41 -1.67 -1.49 -13.52
CA ALA A 41 -1.79 -2.93 -13.75
C ALA A 41 -1.55 -3.75 -12.47
N TYR A 42 -0.63 -3.31 -11.61
CA TYR A 42 -0.42 -3.92 -10.29
C TYR A 42 -1.69 -3.85 -9.42
N VAL A 43 -2.35 -2.70 -9.40
CA VAL A 43 -3.59 -2.50 -8.64
C VAL A 43 -4.66 -3.45 -9.17
N VAL A 44 -4.85 -3.50 -10.49
CA VAL A 44 -5.82 -4.38 -11.13
C VAL A 44 -5.54 -5.85 -10.80
N ALA A 45 -4.29 -6.29 -10.92
CA ALA A 45 -3.89 -7.68 -10.67
C ALA A 45 -4.10 -8.10 -9.20
N VAL A 46 -3.84 -7.22 -8.23
CA VAL A 46 -4.03 -7.51 -6.79
C VAL A 46 -5.51 -7.70 -6.43
N PHE A 47 -6.43 -7.06 -7.17
CA PHE A 47 -7.87 -7.18 -6.94
C PHE A 47 -8.55 -8.24 -7.80
N GLN A 48 -7.83 -8.90 -8.72
CA GLN A 48 -8.39 -9.97 -9.53
C GLN A 48 -8.49 -11.28 -8.73
N PRO A 49 -9.65 -11.97 -8.77
CA PRO A 49 -9.76 -13.28 -8.14
C PRO A 49 -8.87 -14.30 -8.87
N PRO A 50 -8.27 -15.27 -8.16
CA PRO A 50 -7.49 -16.31 -8.80
C PRO A 50 -8.37 -17.11 -9.77
N PRO A 51 -7.81 -17.63 -10.87
CA PRO A 51 -8.56 -18.45 -11.82
C PRO A 51 -9.15 -19.67 -11.11
N VAL A 52 -10.47 -19.77 -11.12
CA VAL A 52 -11.18 -20.88 -10.48
C VAL A 52 -11.04 -22.10 -11.39
N THR A 53 -10.23 -23.07 -10.97
CA THR A 53 -10.10 -24.34 -11.69
C THR A 53 -11.21 -25.28 -11.22
N PHE A 54 -12.23 -25.48 -12.05
CA PHE A 54 -13.24 -26.52 -11.79
C PHE A 54 -12.70 -27.86 -12.27
N HIS A 55 -12.27 -28.71 -11.33
CA HIS A 55 -12.01 -30.12 -11.62
C HIS A 55 -13.36 -30.86 -11.68
N ILE A 56 -13.82 -31.11 -12.90
CA ILE A 56 -14.98 -31.97 -13.19
C ILE A 56 -14.52 -33.43 -13.04
N PHE A 57 -15.17 -34.18 -12.13
CA PHE A 57 -14.98 -35.62 -11.92
C PHE A 57 -15.99 -36.41 -12.74
#